data_AF-A0A7W6LKZ1-F1
#
_entry.id   AF-A0A7W6LKZ1-F1
#
_cell.length_a   1.000
_cell.length_b   1.000
_cell.length_c   1.000
_cell.angle_alpha   90.00
_cell.angle_beta   90.00
_cell.angle_gamma   90.00
#
_symmetry.space_group_name_H-M   'P 1'
#
loop_
_entity.id
_entity.type
_entity.pdbx_description
1 polymer ?
#
loop_
_entity_poly.entity_id
_entity_poly.type
_entity_poly.pdbx_seq_one_letter_code
_entity_poly.pdbx_strand_id
1 'polypeptide(L)' 'MARLLKSTIRLRPDCILVDEVRDGAALTLLKACNTGHPGGITTIHSNTAMSALRRLEQLTAEASHVA' A
#
# COMPACT_ATOMS: atom_id res chain seq x y z
N MET A 1 -7.95 0.49 6.04
CA MET A 1 -7.35 -0.62 5.25
C MET A 1 -6.22 -1.40 5.98
N ALA A 2 -5.32 -0.74 6.70
CA ALA A 2 -4.08 -1.35 7.25
C ALA A 2 -4.25 -2.64 8.09
N ARG A 3 -5.35 -2.79 8.85
CA ARG A 3 -5.63 -4.02 9.63
C ARG A 3 -5.78 -5.26 8.75
N LEU A 4 -6.45 -5.13 7.60
CA LEU A 4 -6.66 -6.24 6.67
C LEU A 4 -5.32 -6.67 6.07
N LEU A 5 -4.53 -5.73 5.54
CA LEU A 5 -3.17 -5.97 5.05
C LEU A 5 -2.28 -6.70 6.07
N LYS A 6 -2.28 -6.26 7.33
CA LYS A 6 -1.54 -6.92 8.42
C LYS A 6 -2.05 -8.33 8.73
N SER A 7 -3.32 -8.61 8.48
CA SER A 7 -3.90 -9.94 8.65
C SER A 7 -3.53 -10.84 7.47
N THR A 8 -3.61 -10.31 6.25
CA THR A 8 -3.29 -11.02 5.00
C THR A 8 -1.87 -11.58 5.00
N ILE A 9 -0.86 -10.82 5.47
CA ILE A 9 0.53 -11.31 5.54
C ILE A 9 0.72 -12.51 6.47
N ARG A 10 -0.26 -12.86 7.32
CA ARG A 10 -0.23 -14.07 8.16
C ARG A 10 -0.86 -15.29 7.49
N LEU A 11 -1.45 -15.11 6.32
CA LEU A 11 -2.13 -16.17 5.55
C LEU A 11 -1.22 -16.78 4.48
N ARG A 12 0.09 -16.46 4.49
CA ARG A 12 1.07 -16.88 3.49
C ARG A 12 0.59 -16.59 2.04
N PRO A 13 0.24 -15.33 1.72
CA PRO A 13 -0.20 -14.99 0.38
C PRO A 13 0.99 -15.05 -0.59
N ASP A 14 0.78 -15.60 -1.78
CA ASP A 14 1.79 -15.51 -2.85
C ASP A 14 1.81 -14.11 -3.49
N CYS A 15 0.67 -13.42 -3.48
CA CYS A 15 0.50 -12.06 -3.99
C CYS A 15 -0.51 -11.29 -3.14
N ILE A 16 -0.28 -9.99 -2.96
CA ILE A 16 -1.19 -9.08 -2.26
C ILE A 16 -1.83 -8.16 -3.30
N LEU A 17 -3.10 -8.38 -3.59
CA LEU A 17 -3.88 -7.52 -4.47
C LEU A 17 -4.77 -6.60 -3.63
N VAL A 18 -4.58 -5.30 -3.80
CA VAL A 18 -5.45 -4.25 -3.23
C VAL A 18 -6.07 -3.54 -4.41
N ASP A 19 -7.38 -3.33 -4.39
CA ASP A 19 -8.03 -2.62 -5.50
C ASP A 19 -7.52 -1.18 -5.60
N GLU A 20 -7.80 -0.34 -4.60
CA GLU A 20 -7.32 1.04 -4.54
C GLU A 20 -6.74 1.38 -3.15
N VAL A 21 -5.62 2.09 -3.12
CA VAL A 21 -5.05 2.66 -1.89
C VAL A 21 -5.35 4.15 -1.81
N ARG A 22 -5.96 4.56 -0.70
CA ARG A 22 -6.52 5.92 -0.52
C ARG A 22 -6.09 6.60 0.78
N ASP A 23 -5.37 5.88 1.65
CA ASP A 23 -4.99 6.30 3.00
C ASP A 23 -3.56 5.87 3.38
N GLY A 24 -3.18 6.13 4.62
CA GLY A 24 -1.92 5.69 5.26
C GLY A 24 -1.62 4.19 5.19
N ALA A 25 -2.55 3.33 4.75
CA ALA A 25 -2.23 1.92 4.52
C ALA A 25 -1.24 1.71 3.37
N ALA A 26 -0.99 2.72 2.53
CA ALA A 26 0.06 2.72 1.52
C ALA A 26 1.41 2.28 2.07
N LEU A 27 1.79 2.76 3.27
CA LEU A 27 3.05 2.35 3.91
C LEU A 27 3.05 0.87 4.30
N THR A 28 1.90 0.36 4.76
CA THR A 28 1.77 -1.06 5.12
C THR A 28 1.87 -1.95 3.88
N LEU A 29 1.22 -1.56 2.77
CA LEU A 29 1.31 -2.27 1.50
C LEU A 29 2.75 -2.27 0.96
N LEU A 30 3.39 -1.09 0.91
CA LEU A 30 4.77 -0.98 0.41
C LEU A 30 5.76 -1.82 1.23
N LYS A 31 5.62 -1.81 2.57
CA LYS A 31 6.42 -2.67 3.45
C LYS A 31 6.16 -4.15 3.16
N ALA A 32 4.91 -4.57 3.03
CA ALA A 32 4.57 -5.96 2.74
C ALA A 32 5.19 -6.45 1.41
N CYS A 33 5.14 -5.61 0.36
CA CYS A 33 5.78 -5.90 -0.92
C CYS A 33 7.31 -6.02 -0.80
N ASN A 34 7.94 -5.19 0.03
CA ASN A 34 9.38 -5.20 0.25
C ASN A 34 9.86 -6.31 1.20
N THR A 35 8.96 -6.90 2.01
CA THR A 35 9.32 -7.90 3.02
C THR A 35 8.54 -9.21 2.82
N GLY A 36 9.06 -10.06 1.94
CA GLY A 36 8.64 -11.46 1.84
C GLY A 36 7.37 -11.74 1.02
N HIS A 37 6.74 -10.72 0.44
CA HIS A 37 5.55 -10.89 -0.42
C HIS A 37 5.69 -10.08 -1.72
N PRO A 38 6.65 -10.45 -2.60
CA PRO A 38 6.86 -9.75 -3.87
C PRO A 38 5.62 -9.84 -4.77
N GLY A 39 5.47 -8.88 -5.68
CA GLY A 39 4.42 -8.92 -6.70
C GLY A 39 3.05 -8.37 -6.27
N GLY A 40 2.97 -7.62 -5.17
CA GLY A 40 1.74 -6.93 -4.81
C GLY A 40 1.31 -5.89 -5.85
N ILE A 41 0.00 -5.82 -6.12
CA ILE A 41 -0.60 -4.95 -7.13
C ILE A 41 -1.63 -4.05 -6.47
N THR A 42 -1.63 -2.78 -6.84
CA THR A 42 -2.66 -1.82 -6.43
C THR A 42 -2.95 -0.79 -7.51
N THR A 43 -4.12 -0.18 -7.46
CA THR A 43 -4.41 1.07 -8.18
C THR A 43 -4.26 2.28 -7.26
N ILE A 44 -3.95 3.42 -7.87
CA ILE A 44 -3.88 4.73 -7.23
C ILE A 44 -4.52 5.73 -8.19
N HIS A 45 -5.49 6.50 -7.71
CA HIS A 45 -6.09 7.55 -8.51
C HIS A 45 -5.07 8.67 -8.81
N SER A 46 -4.83 8.92 -10.10
CA SER A 46 -3.98 10.02 -10.55
C SER A 46 -4.18 10.33 -12.03
N ASN A 47 -3.88 11.56 -12.44
CA ASN A 47 -3.98 11.99 -13.84
C ASN A 47 -2.75 11.65 -14.69
N THR A 48 -1.62 11.33 -14.05
CA THR A 48 -0.38 10.94 -14.74
C THR A 48 0.37 9.90 -13.90
N ALA A 49 1.26 9.13 -14.54
CA ALA A 49 2.11 8.19 -13.83
C ALA A 49 3.00 8.89 -12.78
N MET A 50 3.54 10.07 -13.11
CA MET A 50 4.41 10.81 -12.19
C MET A 50 3.65 11.36 -10.98
N SER A 51 2.43 11.87 -11.19
CA SER A 51 1.57 12.30 -10.09
C SER A 51 1.10 11.11 -9.24
N ALA A 52 1.00 9.90 -9.79
CA ALA A 52 0.69 8.69 -9.02
C ALA A 52 1.82 8.34 -8.05
N LEU A 53 3.09 8.47 -8.47
CA LEU A 53 4.25 8.28 -7.60
C LEU A 53 4.29 9.31 -6.46
N ARG A 54 4.03 10.59 -6.77
CA ARG A 54 3.92 11.65 -5.75
C ARG A 54 2.74 11.41 -4.80
N ARG A 55 1.62 10.91 -5.32
CA ARG A 55 0.45 10.56 -4.49
C ARG A 55 0.77 9.38 -3.58
N LEU A 56 1.48 8.37 -4.06
CA LEU A 56 1.94 7.25 -3.24
C LEU A 56 2.84 7.75 -2.10
N GLU A 57 3.80 8.63 -2.38
CA GLU A 57 4.64 9.25 -1.36
C GLU A 57 3.81 9.95 -0.28
N GLN A 58 2.86 10.80 -0.67
CA GLN A 58 1.94 11.47 0.26
C GLN A 58 1.15 10.48 1.12
N LEU A 59 0.54 9.47 0.49
CA LEU A 59 -0.23 8.44 1.20
C LEU A 59 0.65 7.66 2.18
N THR A 60 1.93 7.40 1.86
CA THR A 60 2.84 6.78 2.83
C THR A 60 3.17 7.69 4.01
N ALA A 61 3.25 9.01 3.80
CA ALA A 61 3.50 10.00 4.85
C ALA A 61 2.30 10.17 5.81
N GLU A 62 1.07 10.02 5.32
CA GLU A 62 -0.15 10.03 6.15
C GLU A 62 -0.11 8.95 7.25
N ALA A 63 0.61 7.84 7.02
CA ALA A 63 0.79 6.77 8.02
C ALA A 63 1.60 7.21 9.25
N SER A 64 2.43 8.25 9.11
CA SER A 64 3.24 8.83 10.19
C SER A 64 2.49 9.91 10.97
N HIS A 65 1.41 10.46 10.39
CA HIS A 65 0.57 11.50 10.98
C HIS A 65 -0.57 10.91 11.85
N VAL A 66 -0.25 9.91 12.67
CA VAL A 66 -1.17 9.47 13.72
C VAL A 66 -0.98 10.43 14.90
N ALA A 67 -1.99 11.27 15.13
CA ALA A 67 -2.14 12.04 16.38
C ALA A 67 -2.26 11.10 17.59
#